data_AF-A0A1J3F925-F1
#
_entry.id   AF-A0A1J3F925-F1
#
_cell.length_a   1.000
_cell.length_b   1.000
_cell.length_c   1.000
_cell.angle_alpha   90.00
_cell.angle_beta   90.00
_cell.angle_gamma   90.00
#
_symmetry.space_group_name_H-M   'P 1'
#
loop_
_entity.id
_entity.type
_entity.pdbx_description
1 polymer ?
#
loop_
_entity_poly.entity_id
_entity_poly.type
_entity_poly.pdbx_seq_one_letter_code
_entity_poly.pdbx_strand_id
1 'polypeptide(L)'
;TGKVIAEAGSMTSDLAKGSAAISSVFKILDRPSPQDNTNRGAMIETITGRIELKKIDFSYPNRPSIPVLQQFSLEIKPGTSIGLV
;
A
#
# COMPACT_ATOMS: atom_id res chain seq x y z
N THR A 1 -38.69 -28.98 23.88
CA THR A 1 -37.25 -29.31 23.81
C THR A 1 -36.63 -29.09 22.43
N GLY A 2 -37.30 -29.41 21.31
CA GLY A 2 -36.73 -29.19 19.96
C GLY A 2 -36.46 -27.73 19.56
N LYS A 3 -37.31 -26.78 19.97
CA LYS A 3 -37.16 -25.34 19.64
C LYS A 3 -35.87 -24.74 20.20
N VAL A 4 -35.53 -25.03 21.46
CA VAL A 4 -34.33 -24.48 22.11
C VAL A 4 -33.02 -25.04 21.54
N ILE A 5 -33.06 -26.27 21.01
CA ILE A 5 -31.90 -26.90 20.34
C ILE A 5 -31.68 -26.26 18.96
N ALA A 6 -32.76 -26.01 18.21
CA ALA A 6 -32.68 -25.32 16.92
C ALA A 6 -32.20 -23.86 17.08
N GLU A 7 -32.68 -23.18 18.12
CA GLU A 7 -32.30 -21.80 18.45
C GLU A 7 -30.81 -21.71 18.85
N ALA A 8 -30.32 -22.63 19.70
CA ALA A 8 -28.90 -22.72 20.05
C ALA A 8 -28.00 -23.03 18.82
N GLY A 9 -28.47 -23.88 17.91
CA GLY A 9 -27.78 -24.14 16.64
C GLY A 9 -27.69 -22.91 15.73
N SER A 10 -28.77 -22.13 15.64
CA SER A 10 -28.79 -20.86 14.87
C SER A 10 -27.85 -19.83 15.47
N MET A 11 -27.85 -19.65 16.79
CA MET A 11 -26.96 -18.71 17.48
C MET A 11 -25.49 -19.02 17.25
N THR A 12 -25.12 -20.30 17.20
CA THR A 12 -23.74 -20.74 16.90
C THR A 12 -23.34 -20.37 15.47
N SER A 13 -24.26 -20.53 14.51
CA SER A 13 -24.05 -20.14 13.11
C SER A 13 -23.85 -18.62 12.96
N ASP A 14 -24.67 -17.82 13.66
CA ASP A 14 -24.58 -16.36 13.58
C ASP A 14 -23.32 -15.83 14.26
N LEU A 15 -22.89 -16.42 15.38
CA LEU A 15 -21.62 -16.12 16.01
C LEU A 15 -20.42 -16.43 15.08
N ALA A 16 -20.46 -17.57 14.38
CA ALA A 16 -19.41 -17.96 13.44
C ALA A 16 -19.31 -16.99 12.25
N LYS A 17 -20.45 -16.57 11.68
CA LYS A 17 -20.49 -15.55 10.62
C LYS A 17 -19.97 -14.20 11.12
N GLY A 18 -20.37 -13.80 12.32
CA GLY A 18 -19.91 -12.56 12.95
C GLY A 18 -18.40 -12.55 13.17
N SER A 19 -17.84 -13.67 13.66
CA SER A 19 -16.39 -13.83 13.85
C SER A 19 -15.61 -13.73 12.53
N ALA A 20 -16.10 -14.36 11.47
CA ALA A 20 -15.48 -14.28 10.14
C ALA A 20 -15.51 -12.85 9.55
N ALA A 21 -16.63 -12.13 9.75
CA ALA A 21 -16.75 -10.74 9.31
C ALA A 21 -15.77 -9.82 10.07
N ILE A 22 -15.69 -9.97 11.39
CA ILE A 22 -14.78 -9.20 12.25
C ILE A 22 -13.31 -9.43 11.87
N SER A 23 -12.92 -10.68 11.56
CA SER A 23 -11.56 -11.01 11.11
C SER A 23 -11.14 -10.21 9.87
N SER A 24 -12.06 -9.97 8.93
CA SER A 24 -11.79 -9.18 7.73
C SER A 24 -11.58 -7.69 8.04
N VAL A 25 -12.33 -7.14 8.99
CA VAL A 25 -12.19 -5.76 9.45
C VAL A 25 -10.85 -5.56 10.13
N PHE A 26 -10.48 -6.43 11.08
CA PHE A 26 -9.18 -6.35 11.75
C PHE A 26 -8.02 -6.53 10.77
N LYS A 27 -8.16 -7.40 9.76
CA LYS A 27 -7.15 -7.54 8.71
C LYS A 27 -6.88 -6.24 7.93
N ILE A 28 -7.88 -5.36 7.79
CA ILE A 28 -7.73 -4.05 7.16
C ILE A 28 -7.10 -3.05 8.15
N LEU A 29 -7.57 -3.04 9.39
CA LEU A 29 -7.10 -2.12 10.43
C LEU A 29 -5.64 -2.38 10.81
N ASP A 30 -5.25 -3.65 10.94
CA ASP A 30 -3.90 -4.08 11.32
C ASP A 30 -2.94 -4.13 10.12
N ARG A 31 -3.40 -3.77 8.92
CA ARG A 31 -2.56 -3.78 7.72
C ARG A 31 -1.46 -2.72 7.88
N PRO A 32 -0.17 -3.10 7.93
CA PRO A 32 0.90 -2.11 7.96
C PRO A 32 0.93 -1.32 6.65
N SER A 33 1.14 -0.01 6.75
CA SER A 33 1.35 0.81 5.55
C SER A 33 2.67 0.38 4.88
N PRO A 34 2.69 0.18 3.55
CA PRO A 34 3.93 -0.13 2.83
C PRO A 34 5.01 0.95 2.98
N GLN A 35 4.60 2.16 3.32
CA GLN A 35 5.48 3.29 3.58
C GLN A 35 5.35 3.68 5.06
N ASP A 36 6.46 3.62 5.76
CA ASP A 36 6.56 4.08 7.15
C ASP A 36 6.50 5.61 7.13
N ASN A 37 5.39 6.19 7.58
CA ASN A 37 5.23 7.65 7.69
C ASN A 37 5.87 8.18 8.99
N THR A 38 6.52 7.31 9.75
CA THR A 38 7.34 7.64 10.92
C THR A 38 8.63 8.29 10.44
N ASN A 39 8.46 9.56 10.08
CA ASN A 39 9.43 10.46 9.48
C ASN A 39 10.82 10.37 10.16
N ARG A 40 11.73 9.59 9.56
CA ARG A 40 13.19 9.67 9.76
C ARG A 40 13.87 10.35 8.56
N GLY A 41 13.15 11.18 7.84
CA GLY A 41 13.75 12.04 6.82
C GLY A 41 14.66 13.08 7.47
N ALA A 42 15.82 13.32 6.88
CA ALA A 42 16.65 14.46 7.27
C ALA A 42 15.91 15.77 6.90
N MET A 43 15.82 16.70 7.84
CA MET A 43 15.34 18.05 7.55
C MET A 43 16.41 18.78 6.75
N ILE A 44 16.11 19.10 5.50
CA ILE A 44 17.04 19.79 4.59
C ILE A 44 16.75 21.30 4.69
N GLU A 45 17.75 22.09 5.11
CA GLU A 45 17.60 23.54 5.29
C GLU A 45 17.51 24.32 3.97
N THR A 46 18.12 23.83 2.90
CA THR A 46 18.12 24.48 1.59
C THR A 46 18.12 23.45 0.46
N ILE A 47 17.20 23.60 -0.49
CA ILE A 47 17.04 22.69 -1.63
C ILE A 47 17.42 23.43 -2.91
N THR A 48 18.46 22.98 -3.60
CA THR A 48 18.91 23.56 -4.89
C THR A 48 17.98 23.18 -6.06
N GLY A 49 17.17 22.13 -5.92
CA GLY A 49 16.21 21.71 -6.96
C GLY A 49 16.82 20.93 -8.13
N ARG A 50 18.03 20.38 -7.98
CA ARG A 50 18.58 19.41 -8.93
C ARG A 50 17.91 18.05 -8.69
N ILE A 51 17.34 17.45 -9.73
CA ILE A 51 16.68 16.14 -9.65
C ILE A 51 17.44 15.18 -10.56
N GLU A 52 17.74 13.99 -10.06
CA GLU A 52 18.50 12.97 -10.79
C GLU A 52 17.88 11.59 -10.56
N LEU A 53 17.50 10.94 -11.66
CA LEU A 53 17.08 9.54 -11.74
C LEU A 53 18.22 8.75 -12.38
N LYS A 54 18.69 7.69 -11.72
CA LYS A 54 19.83 6.88 -12.17
C LYS A 54 19.45 5.43 -12.36
N LYS A 55 19.48 4.96 -13.61
CA LYS A 55 19.29 3.55 -13.98
C LYS A 55 18.13 2.90 -13.23
N ILE A 56 16.99 3.58 -13.23
CA ILE A 56 15.80 3.14 -12.51
C ILE A 56 15.09 2.06 -13.33
N ASP A 57 14.91 0.91 -12.68
CA ASP A 57 14.00 -0.15 -13.13
C ASP A 57 12.72 -0.07 -12.28
N PHE A 58 11.56 -0.01 -12.92
CA PHE A 58 10.28 0.11 -12.22
C PHE A 58 9.20 -0.73 -12.87
N SER A 59 8.46 -1.47 -12.04
CA SER A 59 7.26 -2.21 -12.40
C SER A 59 6.19 -1.96 -11.35
N TYR A 60 4.93 -1.79 -11.76
CA TYR A 60 3.84 -1.66 -10.80
C TYR A 60 3.63 -2.98 -10.02
N PRO A 61 3.37 -2.94 -8.69
CA PRO A 61 3.20 -4.15 -7.88
C PRO A 61 2.07 -5.08 -8.36
N ASN A 62 1.00 -4.50 -8.93
CA ASN A 62 -0.12 -5.27 -9.48
C ASN A 62 0.22 -5.97 -10.81
N ARG A 63 1.33 -5.59 -11.47
CA ARG A 63 1.79 -6.13 -12.76
C ARG A 63 3.33 -6.26 -12.76
N PRO A 64 3.90 -7.12 -11.90
CA PRO A 64 5.35 -7.20 -11.72
C PRO A 64 6.08 -7.72 -12.96
N SER A 65 5.41 -8.48 -13.81
CA SER A 65 5.99 -9.04 -15.03
C SER A 65 6.12 -8.03 -16.17
N ILE A 66 5.56 -6.82 -16.04
CA ILE A 66 5.56 -5.80 -17.10
C ILE A 66 6.37 -4.60 -16.59
N PRO A 67 7.66 -4.51 -16.96
CA PRO A 67 8.48 -3.36 -16.61
C PRO A 67 8.01 -2.11 -17.37
N VAL A 68 7.88 -1.00 -16.65
CA VAL A 68 7.48 0.31 -17.19
C VAL A 68 8.71 1.19 -17.42
N LEU A 69 9.65 1.20 -16.49
CA LEU A 69 10.96 1.82 -16.66
C LEU A 69 12.03 0.73 -16.67
N GLN A 70 12.96 0.81 -17.61
CA GLN A 70 14.09 -0.10 -17.71
C GLN A 70 15.36 0.75 -17.87
N GLN A 71 16.28 0.65 -16.90
CA GLN A 71 17.50 1.44 -16.83
C GLN A 71 17.31 2.94 -17.08
N PHE A 72 16.15 3.49 -16.72
CA PHE A 72 15.79 4.88 -17.03
C PHE A 72 16.67 5.85 -16.25
N SER A 73 17.27 6.81 -16.95
CA SER A 73 18.11 7.84 -16.35
C SER A 73 17.69 9.22 -16.84
N LEU A 74 17.56 10.17 -15.92
CA LEU A 74 17.15 11.54 -16.23
C LEU A 74 17.83 12.50 -15.25
N GLU A 75 18.34 13.60 -15.77
CA GLU A 75 18.87 14.70 -14.96
C GLU A 75 18.11 15.98 -15.29
N ILE A 76 17.63 16.67 -14.25
CA ILE A 76 16.95 17.95 -14.35
C ILE A 76 17.76 18.97 -13.56
N LYS A 77 18.18 20.03 -14.27
CA LYS A 77 18.95 21.12 -13.68
C LYS A 77 18.01 22.08 -12.93
N PRO A 78 18.49 22.73 -11.86
CA PRO A 78 17.74 23.77 -11.17
C PRO A 78 17.17 24.82 -12.13
N GLY A 79 15.89 25.17 -11.97
CA GLY A 79 15.24 26.22 -12.76
C GLY A 79 14.91 25.85 -14.21
N THR A 80 15.09 24.59 -14.61
CA THR A 80 14.73 24.11 -15.96
C THR A 80 13.42 23.31 -15.95
N SER A 81 12.70 23.34 -17.07
CA SER A 81 11.51 22.53 -17.29
C SER A 81 11.78 21.49 -18.36
N ILE A 82 11.29 20.27 -18.17
CA ILE A 82 11.40 19.18 -19.13
C ILE A 82 10.00 18.64 -19.44
N GLY A 83 9.72 18.43 -20.73
CA GLY A 83 8.54 17.70 -21.18
C GLY A 83 8.86 16.21 -21.29
N LEU A 84 8.07 15.38 -20.61
CA LEU A 84 8.05 13.94 -20.84
C LEU A 84 7.00 13.67 -21.91
N VAL A 85 7.43 13.09 -23.03
CA VAL A 85 6.58 12.68 -24.16
C VAL A 85 6.54 11.18 -24.30
#